data_AF-A0A532D3W7-F1
#
_entry.id   AF-A0A532D3W7-F1
#
_cell.length_a   1.000
_cell.length_b   1.000
_cell.length_c   1.000
_cell.angle_alpha   90.00
_cell.angle_beta   90.00
_cell.angle_gamma   90.00
#
_symmetry.space_group_name_H-M   'P 1'
#
loop_
_entity.id
_entity.type
_entity.pdbx_description
1 polymer ?
#
loop_
_entity_poly.entity_id
_entity_poly.type
_entity_poly.pdbx_seq_one_letter_code
_entity_poly.pdbx_strand_id
1 'polypeptide(L)'
;MDVSYHKGFGRNLGRDMEYKRYGHAGRPVVVFPTSQGRFYQFEDSGAVSALAEFVDTGRIQLFTLDGIDSESFFDRHADPAHRIARHEAYFRYVREEALPELLSVAAEANGGRTLKPLFCGCSMGGYHSSNFVFRFPE
;
A
#
# COMPACT_ATOMS: atom_id res chain seq x y z
N MET A 1 13.02 11.78 -9.96
CA MET A 1 12.03 10.81 -9.45
C MET A 1 11.35 10.04 -10.57
N ASP A 2 11.55 8.71 -10.60
CA ASP A 2 10.82 7.77 -11.46
C ASP A 2 9.45 7.47 -10.84
N VAL A 3 8.36 7.60 -11.60
CA VAL A 3 6.98 7.43 -11.11
C VAL A 3 6.17 6.57 -12.07
N SER A 4 5.45 5.58 -11.55
CA SER A 4 4.51 4.79 -12.33
C SER A 4 3.19 4.58 -11.60
N TYR A 5 2.10 4.48 -12.37
CA TYR A 5 0.76 4.19 -11.90
C TYR A 5 0.36 2.79 -12.38
N HIS A 6 -0.28 2.05 -11.49
CA HIS A 6 -0.73 0.69 -11.75
C HIS A 6 -2.18 0.53 -11.32
N LYS A 7 -2.95 -0.17 -12.13
CA LYS A 7 -4.34 -0.54 -11.87
C LYS A 7 -4.55 -2.00 -12.26
N GLY A 8 -5.07 -2.79 -11.35
CA GLY A 8 -5.30 -4.21 -11.56
C GLY A 8 -6.52 -4.71 -10.77
N PHE A 9 -7.10 -5.82 -11.22
CA PHE A 9 -8.26 -6.40 -10.57
C PHE A 9 -7.86 -7.21 -9.34
N GLY A 10 -8.30 -6.79 -8.16
CA GLY A 10 -8.09 -7.49 -6.89
C GLY A 10 -9.15 -8.57 -6.68
N ARG A 11 -8.77 -9.85 -6.82
CA ARG A 11 -9.69 -10.99 -6.78
C ARG A 11 -10.36 -11.15 -5.42
N ASN A 12 -9.60 -10.99 -4.33
CA ASN A 12 -10.13 -11.03 -2.96
C ASN A 12 -11.15 -9.90 -2.68
N LEU A 13 -11.11 -8.81 -3.46
CA LEU A 13 -12.00 -7.66 -3.30
C LEU A 13 -13.13 -7.59 -4.32
N GLY A 14 -12.99 -8.29 -5.45
CA GLY A 14 -13.95 -8.27 -6.56
C GLY A 14 -14.01 -6.93 -7.30
N ARG A 15 -12.93 -6.14 -7.25
CA ARG A 15 -12.87 -4.80 -7.87
C ARG A 15 -11.46 -4.43 -8.29
N ASP A 16 -11.35 -3.41 -9.13
CA ASP A 16 -10.06 -2.80 -9.44
C ASP A 16 -9.48 -2.09 -8.21
N MET A 17 -8.17 -2.27 -8.04
CA MET A 17 -7.32 -1.64 -7.05
C MET A 17 -6.15 -0.97 -7.75
N GLU A 18 -5.63 0.08 -7.12
CA GLU A 18 -4.67 0.99 -7.72
C GLU A 18 -3.48 1.19 -6.79
N TYR A 19 -2.31 1.49 -7.36
CA TYR A 19 -1.19 2.01 -6.60
C TYR A 19 -0.28 2.88 -7.46
N LYS A 20 0.53 3.72 -6.81
CA LYS A 20 1.65 4.38 -7.46
C LYS A 20 2.97 3.88 -6.89
N ARG A 21 3.98 3.79 -7.76
CA ARG A 21 5.37 3.52 -7.40
C ARG A 21 6.20 4.78 -7.60
N TYR A 22 7.10 5.06 -6.65
CA TYR A 22 8.09 6.13 -6.75
C TYR A 22 9.49 5.58 -6.48
N GLY A 23 10.43 5.91 -7.35
CA GLY A 23 11.81 5.44 -7.29
C GLY A 23 12.06 4.18 -8.10
N HIS A 24 13.35 3.91 -8.28
CA HIS A 24 13.87 2.95 -9.25
C HIS A 24 14.67 1.81 -8.62
N ALA A 25 14.93 1.85 -7.31
CA ALA A 25 15.64 0.83 -6.54
C ALA A 25 15.46 1.09 -5.03
N GLY A 26 15.99 0.19 -4.20
CA GLY A 26 16.04 0.36 -2.74
C GLY A 26 15.00 -0.45 -1.99
N ARG A 27 14.96 -0.25 -0.67
CA ARG A 27 14.04 -0.97 0.22
C ARG A 27 12.59 -0.61 -0.13
N PRO A 28 11.70 -1.57 -0.41
CA PRO A 28 10.30 -1.28 -0.65
C PRO A 28 9.63 -0.73 0.61
N VAL A 29 8.88 0.36 0.46
CA VAL A 29 8.06 0.98 1.51
C VAL A 29 6.61 1.00 1.03
N VAL A 30 5.78 0.18 1.64
CA VAL A 30 4.35 0.09 1.35
C VAL A 30 3.61 1.09 2.21
N VAL A 31 2.93 2.03 1.56
CA VAL A 31 2.24 3.14 2.21
C VAL A 31 0.73 2.91 2.12
N PHE A 32 0.07 2.86 3.27
CA PHE A 32 -1.38 2.85 3.38
C PHE A 32 -1.91 4.29 3.48
N PRO A 33 -3.01 4.62 2.79
CA PRO A 33 -3.58 5.96 2.83
C PRO A 33 -4.26 6.22 4.19
N THR A 34 -4.56 7.49 4.47
CA THR A 34 -5.37 7.86 5.64
C THR A 34 -6.84 7.45 5.45
N SER A 35 -7.71 7.77 6.42
CA SER A 35 -9.13 7.41 6.40
C SER A 35 -9.80 7.81 5.09
N GLN A 36 -10.33 6.84 4.34
CA GLN A 36 -10.96 7.06 3.03
C GLN A 36 -10.05 7.74 1.99
N GLY A 37 -8.74 7.78 2.26
CA GLY A 37 -7.74 8.26 1.33
C GLY A 37 -7.54 7.27 0.18
N ARG A 38 -6.97 7.79 -0.90
CA ARG A 38 -6.64 7.02 -2.10
C ARG A 38 -5.13 6.96 -2.30
N PHE A 39 -4.69 6.08 -3.19
CA PHE A 39 -3.28 5.85 -3.55
C PHE A 39 -2.47 7.13 -3.87
N TYR A 40 -3.08 8.23 -4.30
CA TYR A 40 -2.40 9.50 -4.60
C TYR A 40 -2.27 10.44 -3.40
N GLN A 41 -2.97 10.19 -2.29
CA GLN A 41 -3.03 11.12 -1.15
C GLN A 41 -1.66 11.39 -0.50
N PHE A 42 -0.78 10.39 -0.47
CA PHE A 42 0.56 10.53 0.10
C PHE A 42 1.44 11.46 -0.75
N GLU A 43 1.20 11.53 -2.06
CA GLU A 43 1.86 12.47 -2.95
C GLU A 43 1.25 13.87 -2.82
N ASP A 44 -0.09 13.97 -2.87
CA ASP A 44 -0.82 15.24 -2.78
C ASP A 44 -0.53 16.00 -1.47
N SER A 45 -0.26 15.27 -0.38
CA SER A 45 0.13 15.84 0.91
C SER A 45 1.59 16.30 0.98
N GLY A 46 2.38 16.10 -0.08
CA GLY A 46 3.81 16.45 -0.14
C GLY A 46 4.74 15.43 0.53
N ALA A 47 4.22 14.32 1.06
CA ALA A 47 5.04 13.35 1.79
C ALA A 47 6.05 12.63 0.87
N VAL A 48 5.68 12.36 -0.39
CA VAL A 48 6.63 11.84 -1.40
C VAL A 48 7.78 12.84 -1.62
N SER A 49 7.48 14.13 -1.76
CA SER A 49 8.50 15.17 -1.93
C SER A 49 9.41 15.31 -0.72
N ALA A 50 8.86 15.17 0.49
CA ALA A 50 9.66 15.17 1.73
C ALA A 50 10.65 13.98 1.81
N LEU A 51 10.38 12.89 1.09
CA LEU A 51 11.25 11.71 1.02
C LEU A 51 12.08 11.65 -0.27
N ALA A 52 12.06 12.71 -1.10
CA ALA A 52 12.62 12.68 -2.45
C ALA A 52 14.10 12.27 -2.49
N GLU A 53 14.92 12.73 -1.56
CA GLU A 53 16.35 12.36 -1.49
C GLU A 53 16.52 10.83 -1.40
N PHE A 54 15.77 10.16 -0.52
CA PHE A 54 15.87 8.71 -0.36
C PHE A 54 15.35 7.95 -1.59
N VAL A 55 14.33 8.49 -2.25
CA VAL A 55 13.74 7.91 -3.46
C VAL A 55 14.69 8.07 -4.65
N ASP A 56 15.23 9.26 -4.85
CA ASP A 56 16.10 9.60 -5.98
C ASP A 56 17.48 8.95 -5.86
N THR A 57 17.98 8.73 -4.63
CA THR A 57 19.23 7.99 -4.39
C THR A 57 19.06 6.47 -4.37
N GLY A 58 17.85 5.96 -4.62
CA GLY A 58 17.57 4.51 -4.63
C GLY A 58 17.72 3.85 -3.25
N ARG A 59 17.60 4.62 -2.17
CA ARG A 59 17.63 4.09 -0.79
C ARG A 59 16.30 3.43 -0.43
N ILE A 60 15.20 4.01 -0.91
CA ILE A 60 13.85 3.46 -0.76
C ILE A 60 13.09 3.52 -2.09
N GLN A 61 12.14 2.61 -2.25
CA GLN A 61 11.14 2.64 -3.31
C GLN A 61 9.76 2.68 -2.66
N LEU A 62 8.99 3.73 -2.91
CA LEU A 62 7.67 3.90 -2.31
C LEU A 62 6.60 3.23 -3.17
N PHE A 63 5.67 2.55 -2.52
CA PHE A 63 4.46 2.00 -3.13
C PHE A 63 3.25 2.49 -2.36
N THR A 64 2.50 3.44 -2.92
CA THR A 64 1.32 4.01 -2.28
C THR A 64 0.08 3.24 -2.73
N LEU A 65 -0.41 2.35 -1.87
CA LEU A 65 -1.56 1.49 -2.15
C LEU A 65 -2.87 2.26 -2.01
N ASP A 66 -3.89 1.82 -2.74
CA ASP A 66 -5.25 2.29 -2.54
C ASP A 66 -5.89 1.69 -1.28
N GLY A 67 -6.89 2.39 -0.73
CA GLY A 67 -7.66 1.98 0.45
C GLY A 67 -9.11 1.67 0.10
N ILE A 68 -9.79 0.93 0.99
CA ILE A 68 -11.23 0.63 0.86
C ILE A 68 -12.01 1.01 2.13
N ASP A 69 -11.52 2.00 2.87
CA ASP A 69 -12.10 2.41 4.16
C ASP A 69 -13.58 2.82 4.02
N SER A 70 -13.97 3.43 2.90
CA SER A 70 -15.36 3.80 2.59
C SER A 70 -16.29 2.59 2.41
N GLU A 71 -15.74 1.39 2.16
CA GLU A 71 -16.47 0.13 2.02
C GLU A 71 -16.36 -0.74 3.29
N SER A 72 -15.64 -0.28 4.31
CA SER A 72 -15.38 -1.04 5.53
C SER A 72 -15.66 -0.19 6.77
N PHE A 73 -14.63 0.31 7.46
CA PHE A 73 -14.83 1.05 8.71
C PHE A 73 -15.67 2.32 8.55
N PHE A 74 -15.73 2.91 7.37
CA PHE A 74 -16.47 4.15 7.13
C PHE A 74 -17.75 3.94 6.32
N ASP A 75 -18.11 2.70 5.98
CA ASP A 75 -19.44 2.42 5.45
C ASP A 75 -20.47 2.55 6.57
N ARG A 76 -21.26 3.63 6.54
CA ARG A 76 -22.29 3.93 7.55
C ARG A 76 -23.62 3.20 7.28
N HIS A 77 -23.74 2.56 6.12
CA HIS A 77 -24.96 1.90 5.67
C HIS A 77 -24.87 0.38 5.85
N ALA A 78 -23.67 -0.18 5.86
CA ALA A 78 -23.43 -1.59 6.12
C ALA A 78 -23.49 -1.95 7.62
N ASP A 79 -23.92 -3.19 7.90
CA ASP A 79 -23.86 -3.73 9.25
C ASP A 79 -22.40 -3.99 9.70
N PRO A 80 -22.13 -4.07 11.02
CA PRO A 80 -20.78 -4.26 11.52
C PRO A 80 -20.08 -5.53 11.01
N ALA A 81 -20.80 -6.63 10.79
CA ALA A 81 -20.19 -7.87 10.31
C ALA A 81 -19.74 -7.74 8.85
N HIS A 82 -20.55 -7.10 8.01
CA HIS A 82 -20.16 -6.77 6.63
C HIS A 82 -18.90 -5.90 6.57
N ARG A 83 -18.85 -4.84 7.39
CA ARG A 83 -17.73 -3.90 7.44
C ARG A 83 -16.42 -4.60 7.79
N ILE A 84 -16.45 -5.49 8.79
CA ILE A 84 -15.29 -6.30 9.17
C ILE A 84 -14.95 -7.32 8.09
N ALA A 85 -15.94 -7.97 7.46
CA ALA A 85 -15.68 -8.91 6.36
C ALA A 85 -14.99 -8.22 5.17
N ARG A 86 -15.37 -6.99 4.82
CA ARG A 86 -14.68 -6.17 3.81
C ARG A 86 -13.26 -5.82 4.22
N HIS A 87 -13.05 -5.42 5.48
CA HIS A 87 -11.70 -5.17 6.01
C HIS A 87 -10.80 -6.43 5.93
N GLU A 88 -11.32 -7.60 6.32
CA GLU A 88 -10.56 -8.86 6.22
C GLU A 88 -10.28 -9.24 4.76
N ALA A 89 -11.21 -8.95 3.83
CA ALA A 89 -10.98 -9.12 2.40
C ALA A 89 -9.85 -8.19 1.88
N TYR A 90 -9.78 -6.96 2.38
CA TYR A 90 -8.67 -6.05 2.08
C TYR A 90 -7.33 -6.59 2.58
N PHE A 91 -7.28 -7.10 3.82
CA PHE A 91 -6.05 -7.68 4.36
C PHE A 91 -5.58 -8.90 3.57
N ARG A 92 -6.51 -9.77 3.12
CA ARG A 92 -6.18 -10.87 2.20
C ARG A 92 -5.67 -10.36 0.86
N TYR A 93 -6.33 -9.37 0.26
CA TYR A 93 -5.84 -8.74 -0.97
C TYR A 93 -4.42 -8.19 -0.82
N VAL A 94 -4.15 -7.43 0.24
CA VAL A 94 -2.82 -6.87 0.47
C VAL A 94 -1.78 -7.97 0.63
N ARG A 95 -2.08 -9.02 1.38
CA ARG A 95 -1.14 -10.13 1.64
C ARG A 95 -0.90 -11.03 0.43
N GLU A 96 -1.96 -11.45 -0.22
CA GLU A 96 -1.95 -12.53 -1.20
C GLU A 96 -1.80 -12.04 -2.65
N GLU A 97 -2.07 -10.75 -2.90
CA GLU A 97 -2.09 -10.19 -4.24
C GLU A 97 -1.16 -8.98 -4.36
N ALA A 98 -1.40 -7.91 -3.59
CA ALA A 98 -0.66 -6.67 -3.75
C ALA A 98 0.81 -6.83 -3.33
N LEU A 99 1.07 -7.28 -2.09
CA LEU A 99 2.42 -7.37 -1.55
C LEU A 99 3.36 -8.24 -2.41
N PRO A 100 2.97 -9.45 -2.88
CA PRO A 100 3.80 -10.22 -3.80
C PRO A 100 4.15 -9.46 -5.08
N GLU A 101 3.20 -8.73 -5.67
CA GLU A 101 3.44 -7.91 -6.85
C GLU A 101 4.44 -6.78 -6.56
N LEU A 102 4.21 -6.00 -5.49
CA LEU A 102 5.09 -4.90 -5.09
C LEU A 102 6.52 -5.38 -4.81
N LEU A 103 6.65 -6.53 -4.15
CA LEU A 103 7.95 -7.13 -3.85
C LEU A 103 8.64 -7.70 -5.09
N SER A 104 7.89 -8.23 -6.07
CA SER A 104 8.45 -8.65 -7.36
C SER A 104 9.04 -7.45 -8.10
N VAL A 105 8.26 -6.37 -8.22
CA VAL A 105 8.70 -5.11 -8.85
C VAL A 105 9.94 -4.55 -8.15
N ALA A 106 9.95 -4.55 -6.82
CA ALA A 106 11.11 -4.10 -6.05
C ALA A 106 12.33 -5.03 -6.21
N ALA A 107 12.14 -6.35 -6.27
CA ALA A 107 13.24 -7.28 -6.47
C ALA A 107 13.88 -7.11 -7.85
N GLU A 108 13.08 -6.98 -8.90
CA GLU A 108 13.55 -6.68 -10.27
C GLU A 108 14.37 -5.39 -10.30
N ALA A 109 13.86 -4.32 -9.69
CA ALA A 109 14.55 -3.04 -9.53
C ALA A 109 15.87 -3.14 -8.74
N ASN A 110 16.01 -4.17 -7.88
CA ASN A 110 17.19 -4.41 -7.05
C ASN A 110 18.11 -5.54 -7.58
N GLY A 111 17.99 -5.89 -8.87
CA GLY A 111 18.83 -6.92 -9.51
C GLY A 111 18.51 -8.33 -9.04
N GLY A 112 17.23 -8.61 -8.75
CA GLY A 112 16.74 -9.90 -8.25
C GLY A 112 16.84 -10.09 -6.74
N ARG A 113 17.33 -9.10 -5.99
CA ARG A 113 17.45 -9.18 -4.53
C ARG A 113 16.14 -8.81 -3.84
N THR A 114 15.60 -9.74 -3.06
CA THR A 114 14.44 -9.48 -2.20
C THR A 114 14.88 -8.74 -0.93
N LEU A 115 14.36 -7.52 -0.74
CA LEU A 115 14.57 -6.72 0.47
C LEU A 115 13.30 -6.75 1.32
N LYS A 116 13.45 -6.92 2.65
CA LYS A 116 12.30 -6.92 3.57
C LYS A 116 11.56 -5.57 3.48
N PRO A 117 10.24 -5.55 3.24
CA PRO A 117 9.49 -4.31 3.12
C PRO A 117 9.38 -3.56 4.45
N LEU A 118 9.17 -2.25 4.35
CA LEU A 118 8.67 -1.42 5.43
C LEU A 118 7.21 -1.09 5.15
N PHE A 119 6.40 -0.97 6.20
CA PHE A 119 5.01 -0.58 6.10
C PHE A 119 4.80 0.72 6.87
N CYS A 120 4.07 1.67 6.32
CA CYS A 120 3.75 2.91 6.99
C CYS A 120 2.41 3.49 6.54
N GLY A 121 1.94 4.49 7.29
CA GLY A 121 0.77 5.29 6.98
C GLY A 121 0.46 6.23 8.13
N CYS A 122 -0.45 7.17 7.90
CA CYS A 122 -0.90 8.13 8.92
C CYS A 122 -2.37 7.87 9.28
N SER A 123 -2.76 8.11 10.54
CA SER A 123 -4.14 7.86 11.02
C SER A 123 -4.58 6.41 10.73
N MET A 124 -5.68 6.20 9.98
CA MET A 124 -6.10 4.86 9.55
C MET A 124 -5.04 4.11 8.74
N GLY A 125 -4.17 4.80 8.00
CA GLY A 125 -3.04 4.16 7.33
C GLY A 125 -2.02 3.60 8.33
N GLY A 126 -1.81 4.31 9.45
CA GLY A 126 -0.99 3.83 10.56
C GLY A 126 -1.63 2.59 11.20
N TYR A 127 -2.94 2.64 11.46
CA TYR A 127 -3.71 1.49 11.93
C TYR A 127 -3.55 0.27 11.00
N HIS A 128 -3.76 0.44 9.69
CA HIS A 128 -3.64 -0.66 8.71
C HIS A 128 -2.21 -1.21 8.68
N SER A 129 -1.20 -0.34 8.61
CA SER A 129 0.21 -0.74 8.58
C SER A 129 0.62 -1.56 9.80
N SER A 130 0.26 -1.11 11.01
CA SER A 130 0.61 -1.79 12.26
C SER A 130 -0.13 -3.11 12.41
N ASN A 131 -1.43 -3.15 12.13
CA ASN A 131 -2.21 -4.38 12.19
C ASN A 131 -1.70 -5.41 11.17
N PHE A 132 -1.30 -4.97 9.97
CA PHE A 132 -0.77 -5.86 8.95
C PHE A 132 0.51 -6.54 9.43
N VAL A 133 1.47 -5.77 9.93
CA VAL A 133 2.74 -6.32 10.45
C VAL A 133 2.52 -7.21 11.69
N PHE A 134 1.60 -6.86 12.59
CA PHE A 134 1.34 -7.70 13.77
C PHE A 134 0.64 -9.02 13.43
N ARG A 135 -0.18 -9.05 12.38
CA ARG A 135 -0.82 -10.28 11.90
C ARG A 135 0.14 -11.13 11.05
N PHE A 136 1.06 -10.49 10.32
CA PHE A 136 1.98 -11.10 9.36
C PHE A 136 3.42 -10.59 9.61
N PRO A 137 4.10 -11.08 10.66
CA PRO A 137 5.41 -10.57 11.09
C PRO A 137 6.60 -11.05 10.24
N GLU A 138 6.38 -12.06 9.38
CA GLU A 138 7.39 -12.61 8.45
C GLU A 138 8.13 -11.55 7.63
#